data_AF-A0A0J0Y7W4-F1
#
_entry.id   AF-A0A0J0Y7W4-F1
#
_cell.length_a   1.000
_cell.length_b   1.000
_cell.length_c   1.000
_cell.angle_alpha   90.00
_cell.angle_beta   90.00
_cell.angle_gamma   90.00
#
_symmetry.space_group_name_H-M   'P 1'
#
loop_
_entity.id
_entity.type
_entity.pdbx_description
1 polymer ?
#
loop_
_entity_poly.entity_id
_entity_poly.type
_entity_poly.pdbx_seq_one_letter_code
_entity_poly.pdbx_strand_id
1 'polypeptide(L)'
;MMKSILYSLLLIFAVLVSCKQNKSSRRAIDTVPKTNTAIDKISNQKDVYIGKEFFSGDELNSVETFREQKTGIDSISYSIYKERTNNRYIFSLERSLKSEDVEKYRIIDTINLRFADVSVSIDDLGSNEILYLKSNEKLLKKWTFDKHKFPASGNQFTGSYTGHFLRMKEESGDARGWGTIKININNASANFQLDSYVENVKKDLIRVKTQPSKIVFADKEDRSLTLIITKNSNKYILKSNFIDQLVGTRETYKLKKDL
;
A
#
# COMPACT_ATOMS: atom_id res chain seq x y z
N MET A 1 -39.61 60.72 -25.12
CA MET A 1 -38.62 60.70 -24.02
C MET A 1 -37.26 61.01 -24.65
N MET A 2 -36.87 62.30 -24.81
CA MET A 2 -36.12 63.14 -23.84
C MET A 2 -34.86 62.41 -23.32
N LYS A 3 -33.61 62.89 -23.45
CA LYS A 3 -33.01 64.21 -23.76
C LYS A 3 -31.51 64.04 -24.11
N SER A 4 -31.02 64.88 -25.04
CA SER A 4 -29.78 65.71 -24.95
C SER A 4 -28.40 65.00 -24.79
N ILE A 5 -27.55 64.90 -25.82
CA ILE A 5 -26.54 65.90 -26.28
C ILE A 5 -25.28 65.98 -25.38
N LEU A 6 -24.16 65.51 -25.96
CA LEU A 6 -22.83 66.18 -26.08
C LEU A 6 -22.03 66.54 -24.82
N TYR A 7 -20.73 66.18 -24.80
CA TYR A 7 -19.53 66.95 -24.40
C TYR A 7 -18.40 65.92 -24.17
N SER A 8 -17.43 65.78 -25.07
CA SER A 8 -16.28 66.67 -25.32
C SER A 8 -15.09 66.37 -24.40
N LEU A 9 -13.99 65.99 -25.05
CA LEU A 9 -12.57 66.25 -24.75
C LEU A 9 -12.16 66.45 -23.28
N LEU A 10 -11.13 65.71 -22.85
CA LEU A 10 -9.79 66.25 -22.56
C LEU A 10 -8.88 65.11 -22.01
N LEU A 11 -7.80 64.77 -22.70
CA LEU A 11 -6.42 65.19 -22.42
C LEU A 11 -5.70 64.30 -21.37
N ILE A 12 -4.76 63.45 -21.81
CA ILE A 12 -3.30 63.63 -21.69
C ILE A 12 -2.77 63.49 -20.24
N PHE A 13 -1.93 62.48 -19.99
CA PHE A 13 -0.53 62.62 -19.52
C PHE A 13 0.11 61.22 -19.40
N ALA A 14 0.99 60.86 -20.35
CA ALA A 14 2.46 60.82 -20.21
C ALA A 14 2.96 59.62 -19.36
N VAL A 15 3.52 58.58 -19.98
CA VAL A 15 4.95 58.46 -20.30
C VAL A 15 5.83 58.85 -19.11
N LEU A 16 6.56 57.87 -18.59
CA LEU A 16 7.91 57.86 -17.98
C LEU A 16 7.96 56.48 -17.26
N VAL A 17 8.81 55.52 -17.60
CA VAL A 17 10.28 55.61 -17.55
C VAL A 17 10.89 54.63 -18.56
N SER A 18 11.63 55.19 -19.52
CA SER A 18 12.77 54.50 -20.12
C SER A 18 13.95 54.64 -19.17
N CYS A 19 14.58 53.54 -18.80
CA CYS A 19 16.02 53.53 -18.57
C CYS A 19 16.67 52.67 -19.65
N LYS A 20 17.28 53.36 -20.61
CA LYS A 20 18.33 52.79 -21.46
C LYS A 20 19.60 52.68 -20.62
N GLN A 21 20.33 51.57 -20.76
CA GLN A 21 21.78 51.63 -20.92
C GLN A 21 22.29 50.43 -21.74
N ASN A 22 23.39 50.70 -22.43
CA ASN A 22 23.82 50.18 -23.72
C ASN A 22 24.79 48.98 -23.62
N LYS A 23 24.72 48.14 -24.67
CA LYS A 23 25.82 47.53 -25.46
C LYS A 23 27.04 46.92 -24.74
N SER A 24 27.29 45.63 -25.00
CA SER A 24 28.34 45.24 -25.96
C SER A 24 28.22 43.77 -26.39
N SER A 25 28.65 43.54 -27.63
CA SER A 25 28.62 42.29 -28.39
C SER A 25 29.84 41.42 -28.06
N ARG A 26 29.66 40.09 -28.02
CA ARG A 26 30.56 39.11 -28.65
C ARG A 26 29.86 37.75 -28.82
N ARG A 27 30.11 37.12 -29.98
CA ARG A 27 29.50 35.88 -30.49
C ARG A 27 29.98 34.62 -29.74
N ALA A 28 29.00 33.73 -29.53
CA ALA A 28 28.93 32.29 -29.78
C ALA A 28 30.04 31.32 -29.30
N ILE A 29 29.64 30.37 -28.44
CA ILE A 29 29.97 28.95 -28.56
C ILE A 29 28.70 28.16 -28.20
N ASP A 30 28.27 27.27 -29.10
CA ASP A 30 27.17 26.33 -28.90
C ASP A 30 27.43 25.43 -27.69
N THR A 31 26.47 25.35 -26.78
CA THR A 31 26.33 24.18 -25.90
C THR A 31 24.86 24.00 -25.56
N VAL A 32 24.28 22.94 -26.13
CA VAL A 32 23.06 22.21 -25.80
C VAL A 32 22.23 22.82 -24.65
N PRO A 33 20.94 23.19 -24.86
CA PRO A 33 20.09 23.61 -23.75
C PRO A 33 19.81 22.39 -22.86
N LYS A 34 20.60 22.23 -21.80
CA LYS A 34 20.13 21.60 -20.58
C LYS A 34 19.01 22.50 -20.06
N THR A 35 17.77 22.12 -20.31
CA THR A 35 16.61 22.60 -19.54
C THR A 35 16.82 22.18 -18.09
N ASN A 36 17.57 23.02 -17.36
CA ASN A 36 17.42 23.19 -15.94
C ASN A 36 16.06 23.85 -15.73
N THR A 37 15.00 23.05 -15.79
CA THR A 37 13.75 23.43 -15.15
C THR A 37 14.07 23.41 -13.66
N ALA A 38 14.38 24.59 -13.14
CA ALA A 38 14.49 24.83 -11.72
C ALA A 38 13.21 24.27 -11.07
N ILE A 39 13.36 23.11 -10.44
CA ILE A 39 12.46 22.68 -9.39
C ILE A 39 12.63 23.75 -8.33
N ASP A 40 11.68 24.68 -8.26
CA ASP A 40 11.54 25.54 -7.10
C ASP A 40 11.62 24.63 -5.89
N LYS A 41 12.72 24.79 -5.13
CA LYS A 41 12.97 24.07 -3.90
C LYS A 41 11.73 24.23 -3.04
N ILE A 42 10.98 23.15 -2.90
CA ILE A 42 9.98 22.98 -1.85
C ILE A 42 10.71 23.35 -0.55
N SER A 43 10.29 24.46 0.07
CA SER A 43 10.96 25.05 1.22
C SER A 43 11.12 23.97 2.30
N ASN A 44 12.34 23.86 2.86
CA ASN A 44 12.74 22.96 3.95
C ASN A 44 11.56 22.57 4.86
N GLN A 45 11.02 21.39 4.59
CA GLN A 45 9.85 20.82 5.25
C GLN A 45 10.31 20.26 6.61
N LYS A 46 9.99 20.96 7.71
CA LYS A 46 10.07 20.36 9.06
C LYS A 46 8.81 19.53 9.25
N ASP A 47 8.82 18.29 8.77
CA ASP A 47 7.72 17.36 8.96
C ASP A 47 7.73 16.80 10.38
N VAL A 48 7.12 17.53 11.31
CA VAL A 48 7.03 17.16 12.73
C VAL A 48 6.31 15.81 12.93
N TYR A 49 5.54 15.35 11.94
CA TYR A 49 4.72 14.15 12.04
C TYR A 49 5.35 12.90 11.45
N ILE A 50 6.35 12.99 10.57
CA ILE A 50 6.95 11.78 9.99
C ILE A 50 7.58 10.95 11.11
N GLY A 51 7.24 9.66 11.13
CA GLY A 51 7.64 8.71 12.17
C GLY A 51 6.73 8.69 13.39
N LYS A 52 5.78 9.63 13.54
CA LYS A 52 4.81 9.61 14.63
C LYS A 52 3.92 8.38 14.53
N GLU A 53 3.71 7.74 15.68
CA GLU A 53 2.76 6.65 15.85
C GLU A 53 1.53 7.13 16.60
N PHE A 54 0.37 6.59 16.23
CA PHE A 54 -0.91 6.92 16.85
C PHE A 54 -1.89 5.76 16.66
N PHE A 55 -2.89 5.68 17.52
CA PHE A 55 -3.99 4.72 17.38
C PHE A 55 -5.14 5.33 16.58
N SER A 56 -5.95 4.48 15.95
CA SER A 56 -7.18 4.91 15.30
C SER A 56 -8.08 5.66 16.31
N GLY A 57 -8.54 6.85 15.93
CA GLY A 57 -9.33 7.73 16.78
C GLY A 57 -8.51 8.69 17.64
N ASP A 58 -7.17 8.58 17.67
CA ASP A 58 -6.33 9.58 18.33
C ASP A 58 -6.34 10.90 17.54
N GLU A 59 -6.58 12.01 18.22
CA GLU A 59 -6.38 13.33 17.63
C GLU A 59 -4.92 13.79 17.74
N LEU A 60 -4.40 14.39 16.67
CA LEU A 60 -3.11 15.06 16.68
C LEU A 60 -3.30 16.51 17.20
N ASN A 61 -2.52 16.92 18.20
CA ASN A 61 -2.73 18.21 18.90
C ASN A 61 -2.85 19.46 18.01
N SER A 62 -2.13 19.54 16.89
CA SER A 62 -2.07 20.74 16.04
C SER A 62 -2.96 20.69 14.80
N VAL A 63 -3.66 19.58 14.57
CA VAL A 63 -4.48 19.39 13.38
C VAL A 63 -5.80 18.68 13.71
N GLU A 64 -6.79 18.87 12.86
CA GLU A 64 -8.04 18.13 12.87
C GLU A 64 -8.10 17.17 11.67
N THR A 65 -8.67 15.98 11.87
CA THR A 65 -8.89 15.03 10.77
C THR A 65 -9.97 15.55 9.83
N PHE A 66 -9.60 15.77 8.56
CA PHE A 66 -10.52 16.21 7.51
C PHE A 66 -11.04 15.03 6.68
N ARG A 67 -10.19 14.04 6.40
CA ARG A 67 -10.55 12.84 5.62
C ARG A 67 -9.60 11.70 5.97
N GLU A 68 -10.11 10.48 6.07
CA GLU A 68 -9.29 9.26 6.20
C GLU A 68 -9.77 8.24 5.16
N GLN A 69 -8.84 7.63 4.43
CA GLN A 69 -9.17 6.63 3.42
C GLN A 69 -8.08 5.56 3.29
N LYS A 70 -8.51 4.34 2.95
CA LYS A 70 -7.59 3.25 2.57
C LYS A 70 -7.17 3.47 1.12
N THR A 71 -5.87 3.27 0.84
CA THR A 71 -5.37 3.45 -0.54
C THR A 71 -5.78 2.29 -1.45
N GLY A 72 -5.81 1.06 -0.92
CA GLY A 72 -5.92 -0.18 -1.70
C GLY A 72 -4.62 -0.99 -1.72
N ILE A 73 -3.48 -0.34 -1.43
CA ILE A 73 -2.21 -1.00 -1.13
C ILE A 73 -2.28 -1.55 0.29
N ASP A 74 -1.82 -2.79 0.47
CA ASP A 74 -1.87 -3.46 1.76
C ASP A 74 -1.10 -2.67 2.83
N SER A 75 -1.72 -2.51 3.98
CA SER A 75 -1.18 -1.77 5.13
C SER A 75 -0.86 -0.30 4.89
N ILE A 76 -1.33 0.30 3.79
CA ILE A 76 -1.14 1.71 3.48
C ILE A 76 -2.50 2.43 3.41
N SER A 77 -2.63 3.43 4.28
CA SER A 77 -3.76 4.34 4.34
C SER A 77 -3.27 5.77 4.15
N TYR A 78 -4.19 6.71 4.02
CA TYR A 78 -3.86 8.11 4.10
C TYR A 78 -4.93 8.89 4.82
N SER A 79 -4.48 9.98 5.41
CA SER A 79 -5.34 10.96 6.07
C SER A 79 -5.02 12.34 5.52
N ILE A 80 -6.04 13.18 5.40
CA ILE A 80 -5.90 14.60 5.16
C ILE A 80 -6.26 15.27 6.47
N TYR A 81 -5.32 16.01 7.00
CA TYR A 81 -5.50 16.83 8.18
C TYR A 81 -5.66 18.29 7.79
N LYS A 82 -6.43 19.06 8.56
CA LYS A 82 -6.50 20.51 8.46
C LYS A 82 -5.79 21.13 9.65
N GLU A 83 -4.89 22.09 9.41
CA GLU A 83 -4.21 22.79 10.50
C GLU A 83 -5.20 23.67 11.26
N ARG A 84 -5.11 23.66 12.60
CA ARG A 84 -6.01 24.48 13.44
C ARG A 84 -5.67 25.97 13.38
N THR A 85 -4.41 26.29 13.09
CA THR A 85 -3.88 27.67 13.14
C THR A 85 -3.94 28.39 11.80
N ASN A 86 -4.16 27.67 10.70
CA ASN A 86 -4.24 28.25 9.36
C ASN A 86 -5.10 27.37 8.44
N ASN A 87 -5.57 27.91 7.32
CA ASN A 87 -6.39 27.17 6.35
C ASN A 87 -5.56 26.25 5.44
N ARG A 88 -4.49 25.62 5.96
CA ARG A 88 -3.69 24.65 5.21
C ARG A 88 -4.06 23.24 5.59
N TYR A 89 -3.69 22.32 4.70
CA TYR A 89 -3.96 20.91 4.85
C TYR A 89 -2.64 20.14 4.81
N ILE A 90 -2.64 18.95 5.40
CA ILE A 90 -1.52 18.02 5.38
C ILE A 90 -2.05 16.70 4.87
N PHE A 91 -1.54 16.25 3.74
CA PHE A 91 -1.67 14.85 3.36
C PHE A 91 -0.67 14.04 4.16
N SER A 92 -1.15 12.99 4.82
CA SER A 92 -0.36 12.06 5.62
C SER A 92 -0.50 10.67 5.03
N LEU A 93 0.63 10.09 4.63
CA LEU A 93 0.70 8.72 4.20
C LEU A 93 1.06 7.85 5.39
N GLU A 94 0.25 6.83 5.65
CA GLU A 94 0.25 6.11 6.92
C GLU A 94 0.39 4.61 6.69
N ARG A 95 1.23 3.98 7.51
CA ARG A 95 1.39 2.53 7.53
C ARG A 95 0.72 1.95 8.77
N SER A 96 -0.13 0.95 8.60
CA SER A 96 -0.66 0.20 9.74
C SER A 96 0.45 -0.66 10.38
N LEU A 97 0.53 -0.59 11.69
CA LEU A 97 1.39 -1.40 12.54
C LEU A 97 0.59 -2.53 13.17
N LYS A 98 1.27 -3.62 13.55
CA LYS A 98 0.64 -4.70 14.30
C LYS A 98 0.26 -4.18 15.70
N SER A 99 -0.98 -4.42 16.10
CA SER A 99 -1.52 -4.13 17.42
C SER A 99 -2.61 -5.16 17.72
N GLU A 100 -2.71 -5.60 18.98
CA GLU A 100 -3.60 -6.71 19.37
C GLU A 100 -5.06 -6.26 19.52
N ASP A 101 -5.28 -4.99 19.89
CA ASP A 101 -6.58 -4.50 20.32
C ASP A 101 -7.13 -3.37 19.42
N VAL A 102 -6.30 -2.36 19.15
CA VAL A 102 -6.69 -1.14 18.41
C VAL A 102 -5.75 -0.92 17.24
N GLU A 103 -6.30 -0.60 16.06
CA GLU A 103 -5.49 -0.29 14.89
C GLU A 103 -4.47 0.82 15.21
N LYS A 104 -3.19 0.54 14.98
CA LYS A 104 -2.08 1.45 15.25
C LYS A 104 -1.43 1.82 13.93
N TYR A 105 -1.06 3.07 13.76
CA TYR A 105 -0.51 3.61 12.53
C TYR A 105 0.82 4.33 12.79
N ARG A 106 1.67 4.39 11.76
CA ARG A 106 2.86 5.25 11.71
C ARG A 106 2.80 6.12 10.46
N ILE A 107 2.98 7.42 10.63
CA ILE A 107 3.09 8.35 9.51
C ILE A 107 4.44 8.13 8.84
N ILE A 108 4.44 7.75 7.56
CA ILE A 108 5.64 7.45 6.79
C ILE A 108 6.07 8.59 5.87
N ASP A 109 5.14 9.47 5.52
CA ASP A 109 5.42 10.66 4.69
C ASP A 109 4.30 11.68 4.82
N THR A 110 4.60 12.94 4.54
CA THR A 110 3.64 14.05 4.58
C THR A 110 3.84 15.03 3.43
N ILE A 111 2.74 15.69 3.02
CA ILE A 111 2.76 16.74 2.01
C ILE A 111 1.86 17.88 2.47
N ASN A 112 2.40 19.08 2.55
CA ASN A 112 1.62 20.28 2.81
C ASN A 112 0.82 20.68 1.57
N LEU A 113 -0.49 20.82 1.74
CA LEU A 113 -1.45 21.17 0.72
C LEU A 113 -2.06 22.55 1.02
N ARG A 114 -2.44 23.26 -0.06
CA ARG A 114 -3.19 24.53 0.05
C ARG A 114 -4.70 24.32 0.12
N PHE A 115 -5.17 23.19 -0.40
CA PHE A 115 -6.59 22.81 -0.49
C PHE A 115 -6.68 21.29 -0.29
N ALA A 116 -7.83 20.82 0.17
CA ALA A 116 -8.06 19.40 0.41
C ALA A 116 -8.46 18.60 -0.84
N ASP A 117 -8.69 19.27 -1.97
CA ASP A 117 -9.08 18.62 -3.22
C ASP A 117 -7.88 17.96 -3.88
N VAL A 118 -7.71 16.68 -3.53
CA VAL A 118 -6.68 15.79 -4.03
C VAL A 118 -7.27 14.44 -4.35
N SER A 119 -6.71 13.80 -5.37
CA SER A 119 -7.06 12.44 -5.77
C SER A 119 -5.90 11.50 -5.52
N VAL A 120 -6.21 10.31 -5.02
CA VAL A 120 -5.27 9.21 -4.85
C VAL A 120 -5.63 8.11 -5.85
N SER A 121 -4.65 7.63 -6.61
CA SER A 121 -4.82 6.55 -7.59
C SER A 121 -3.68 5.56 -7.51
N ILE A 122 -3.92 4.31 -7.92
CA ILE A 122 -2.94 3.23 -7.88
C ILE A 122 -2.78 2.62 -9.28
N ASP A 123 -1.53 2.41 -9.68
CA ASP A 123 -1.20 1.50 -10.78
C ASP A 123 -0.56 0.22 -10.24
N ASP A 124 -1.00 -0.93 -10.74
CA ASP A 124 -0.37 -2.23 -10.50
C ASP A 124 0.66 -2.52 -11.60
N LEU A 125 1.94 -2.59 -11.25
CA LEU A 125 3.06 -2.90 -12.13
C LEU A 125 3.66 -4.29 -11.83
N GLY A 126 2.80 -5.28 -11.54
CA GLY A 126 3.19 -6.66 -11.31
C GLY A 126 3.83 -6.85 -9.94
N SER A 127 5.13 -6.58 -9.81
CA SER A 127 5.89 -6.69 -8.56
C SER A 127 5.77 -5.45 -7.66
N ASN A 128 5.35 -4.32 -8.21
CA ASN A 128 5.19 -3.08 -7.47
C ASN A 128 3.78 -2.51 -7.63
N GLU A 129 3.33 -1.77 -6.63
CA GLU A 129 2.18 -0.87 -6.70
C GLU A 129 2.69 0.56 -6.64
N ILE A 130 2.19 1.43 -7.52
CA ILE A 130 2.53 2.86 -7.48
C ILE A 130 1.32 3.64 -7.02
N LEU A 131 1.48 4.36 -5.91
CA LEU A 131 0.50 5.31 -5.40
C LEU A 131 0.81 6.70 -5.96
N TYR A 132 -0.17 7.35 -6.57
CA TYR A 132 -0.07 8.73 -7.03
C TYR A 132 -1.00 9.62 -6.22
N LEU A 133 -0.44 10.72 -5.70
CA LEU A 133 -1.21 11.85 -5.22
C LEU A 133 -1.23 12.94 -6.28
N LYS A 134 -2.43 13.36 -6.69
CA LYS A 134 -2.62 14.46 -7.64
C LYS A 134 -3.55 15.53 -7.06
N SER A 135 -3.43 16.74 -7.58
CA SER A 135 -4.44 17.79 -7.44
C SER A 135 -4.65 18.45 -8.79
N ASN A 136 -5.91 18.61 -9.20
CA ASN A 136 -6.29 19.13 -10.52
C ASN A 136 -5.49 18.44 -11.65
N GLU A 137 -5.46 17.10 -11.61
CA GLU A 137 -4.67 16.22 -12.51
C GLU A 137 -3.14 16.40 -12.47
N LYS A 138 -2.62 17.38 -11.74
CA LYS A 138 -1.18 17.58 -11.57
C LYS A 138 -0.64 16.64 -10.52
N LEU A 139 0.39 15.87 -10.88
CA LEU A 139 1.12 15.01 -9.95
C LEU A 139 1.79 15.84 -8.86
N LEU A 140 1.46 15.55 -7.61
CA LEU A 140 2.09 16.15 -6.43
C LEU A 140 3.24 15.28 -5.92
N LYS A 141 3.00 13.97 -5.77
CA LYS A 141 4.01 12.99 -5.35
C LYS A 141 3.59 11.60 -5.80
N LYS A 142 4.57 10.70 -5.90
CA LYS A 142 4.35 9.27 -6.14
C LYS A 142 5.19 8.43 -5.18
N TRP A 143 4.67 7.27 -4.82
CA TRP A 143 5.36 6.28 -4.00
C TRP A 143 5.31 4.93 -4.68
N THR A 144 6.43 4.21 -4.64
CA THR A 144 6.53 2.85 -5.16
C THR A 144 6.58 1.87 -3.99
N PHE A 145 5.68 0.91 -4.00
CA PHE A 145 5.60 -0.13 -3.00
C PHE A 145 5.89 -1.50 -3.62
N ASP A 146 6.94 -2.16 -3.17
CA ASP A 146 7.28 -3.53 -3.52
C ASP A 146 6.36 -4.52 -2.76
N LYS A 147 5.52 -5.24 -3.50
CA LYS A 147 4.56 -6.22 -2.95
C LYS A 147 5.23 -7.34 -2.15
N HIS A 148 6.53 -7.57 -2.35
CA HIS A 148 7.31 -8.58 -1.67
C HIS A 148 8.05 -8.05 -0.43
N LYS A 149 8.23 -6.72 -0.30
CA LYS A 149 8.90 -6.10 0.87
C LYS A 149 7.95 -5.62 1.95
N PHE A 150 6.68 -5.44 1.64
CA PHE A 150 5.67 -5.08 2.63
C PHE A 150 4.89 -6.33 3.04
N PRO A 151 5.26 -7.02 4.13
CA PRO A 151 4.31 -7.91 4.75
C PRO A 151 3.15 -7.05 5.24
N ALA A 152 1.93 -7.40 4.83
CA ALA A 152 0.70 -7.12 5.57
C ALA A 152 1.06 -7.08 7.06
N SER A 153 0.79 -5.97 7.75
CA SER A 153 0.91 -5.81 9.19
C SER A 153 0.87 -7.16 9.92
N GLY A 154 2.05 -7.67 10.31
CA GLY A 154 2.28 -9.02 10.85
C GLY A 154 1.19 -10.05 10.52
N ASN A 155 1.24 -10.63 9.31
CA ASN A 155 0.32 -11.68 8.86
C ASN A 155 -0.08 -12.61 10.02
N GLN A 156 -1.34 -12.52 10.48
CA GLN A 156 -1.87 -13.37 11.56
C GLN A 156 -1.69 -14.89 11.29
N PHE A 157 -1.43 -15.23 10.03
CA PHE A 157 -1.13 -16.57 9.57
C PHE A 157 0.34 -16.99 9.77
N THR A 158 1.27 -16.10 10.12
CA THR A 158 2.65 -16.50 10.46
C THR A 158 2.64 -17.45 11.65
N GLY A 159 3.40 -18.54 11.53
CA GLY A 159 3.49 -19.61 12.53
C GLY A 159 3.54 -21.00 11.90
N SER A 160 3.65 -22.00 12.76
CA SER A 160 3.60 -23.41 12.40
C SER A 160 2.19 -23.96 12.55
N TYR A 161 1.80 -24.84 11.62
CA TYR A 161 0.49 -25.46 11.59
C TYR A 161 0.63 -26.94 11.36
N THR A 162 -0.16 -27.70 12.11
CA THR A 162 -0.27 -29.14 11.95
C THR A 162 -1.72 -29.53 11.71
N GLY A 163 -1.95 -30.42 10.74
CA GLY A 163 -3.24 -31.03 10.46
C GLY A 163 -3.11 -32.53 10.36
N HIS A 164 -4.15 -33.25 10.76
CA HIS A 164 -4.24 -34.69 10.59
C HIS A 164 -5.48 -35.02 9.78
N PHE A 165 -5.37 -36.03 8.93
CA PHE A 165 -6.47 -36.50 8.11
C PHE A 165 -6.39 -38.01 7.93
N LEU A 166 -7.55 -38.64 7.76
CA LEU A 166 -7.63 -40.07 7.54
C LEU A 166 -7.38 -40.35 6.05
N ARG A 167 -6.21 -40.92 5.74
CA ARG A 167 -5.77 -41.20 4.38
C ARG A 167 -6.34 -42.51 3.83
N MET A 168 -6.51 -43.51 4.69
CA MET A 168 -7.08 -44.82 4.38
C MET A 168 -8.33 -45.00 5.22
N LYS A 169 -9.51 -44.80 4.62
CA LYS A 169 -10.79 -44.69 5.36
C LYS A 169 -11.16 -46.01 6.06
N GLU A 170 -10.72 -47.11 5.48
CA GLU A 170 -10.91 -48.49 5.89
C GLU A 170 -10.00 -48.85 7.08
N GLU A 171 -8.94 -48.08 7.32
CA GLU A 171 -7.93 -48.32 8.36
C GLU A 171 -7.97 -47.26 9.47
N SER A 172 -9.13 -46.71 9.81
CA SER A 172 -9.24 -45.63 10.81
C SER A 172 -8.67 -45.97 12.20
N GLY A 173 -8.63 -47.26 12.55
CA GLY A 173 -8.04 -47.76 13.79
C GLY A 173 -6.53 -47.99 13.74
N ASP A 174 -5.91 -47.96 12.56
CA ASP A 174 -4.46 -48.13 12.38
C ASP A 174 -3.80 -46.75 12.24
N ALA A 175 -2.73 -46.51 13.00
CA ALA A 175 -1.97 -45.26 12.92
C ALA A 175 -1.41 -45.00 11.51
N ARG A 176 -1.14 -46.06 10.73
CA ARG A 176 -0.65 -45.97 9.33
C ARG A 176 -1.71 -45.41 8.39
N GLY A 177 -2.99 -45.56 8.73
CA GLY A 177 -4.10 -45.02 7.95
C GLY A 177 -4.20 -43.49 8.01
N TRP A 178 -3.43 -42.82 8.88
CA TRP A 178 -3.47 -41.38 9.10
C TRP A 178 -2.31 -40.65 8.41
N GLY A 179 -2.64 -39.54 7.75
CA GLY A 179 -1.69 -38.58 7.20
C GLY A 179 -1.55 -37.33 8.07
N THR A 180 -0.39 -36.69 7.99
CA THR A 180 -0.06 -35.44 8.68
C THR A 180 0.35 -34.39 7.67
N ILE A 181 -0.21 -33.19 7.83
CA ILE A 181 0.14 -31.98 7.08
C ILE A 181 0.87 -31.05 8.04
N LYS A 182 2.04 -30.56 7.65
CA LYS A 182 2.79 -29.53 8.37
C LYS A 182 3.01 -28.33 7.46
N ILE A 183 2.74 -27.14 7.97
CA ILE A 183 2.94 -25.89 7.23
C ILE A 183 3.64 -24.89 8.14
N ASN A 184 4.81 -24.42 7.72
CA ASN A 184 5.53 -23.34 8.39
C ASN A 184 5.40 -22.08 7.56
N ILE A 185 4.65 -21.10 8.06
CA ILE A 185 4.39 -19.83 7.36
C ILE A 185 5.27 -18.74 7.94
N ASN A 186 6.05 -18.10 7.08
CA ASN A 186 6.84 -16.92 7.42
C ASN A 186 6.28 -15.66 6.72
N ASN A 187 7.04 -14.56 6.80
CA ASN A 187 6.62 -13.26 6.27
C ASN A 187 6.55 -13.16 4.75
N ALA A 188 7.00 -14.13 3.96
CA ALA A 188 6.96 -14.06 2.48
C ALA A 188 6.63 -15.40 1.80
N SER A 189 6.89 -16.52 2.48
CA SER A 189 6.77 -17.88 1.95
C SER A 189 6.20 -18.83 3.00
N ALA A 190 5.96 -20.07 2.57
CA ALA A 190 5.67 -21.17 3.47
C ALA A 190 6.40 -22.44 3.03
N ASN A 191 6.79 -23.27 3.99
CA ASN A 191 7.22 -24.64 3.71
C ASN A 191 6.05 -25.57 4.03
N PHE A 192 5.69 -26.41 3.08
CA PHE A 192 4.66 -27.41 3.21
C PHE A 192 5.28 -28.80 3.26
N GLN A 193 4.75 -29.67 4.12
CA GLN A 193 5.06 -31.09 4.15
C GLN A 193 3.78 -31.91 4.34
N LEU A 194 3.65 -32.98 3.57
CA LEU A 194 2.64 -34.02 3.75
C LEU A 194 3.37 -35.34 3.97
N ASP A 195 3.14 -35.94 5.13
CA ASP A 195 3.65 -37.25 5.50
C ASP A 195 2.46 -38.19 5.71
N SER A 196 2.42 -39.30 4.99
CA SER A 196 1.51 -40.43 5.22
C SER A 196 2.28 -41.73 5.02
N TYR A 197 1.60 -42.87 5.15
CA TYR A 197 2.19 -44.16 4.79
C TYR A 197 2.56 -44.26 3.30
N VAL A 198 1.83 -43.55 2.43
CA VAL A 198 1.95 -43.62 0.97
C VAL A 198 2.71 -42.43 0.39
N GLU A 199 2.61 -41.27 1.04
CA GLU A 199 3.14 -40.01 0.52
C GLU A 199 4.18 -39.38 1.47
N ASN A 200 5.28 -38.88 0.90
CA ASN A 200 6.24 -38.00 1.60
C ASN A 200 6.59 -36.84 0.67
N VAL A 201 5.85 -35.74 0.79
CA VAL A 201 5.95 -34.62 -0.14
C VAL A 201 6.32 -33.36 0.62
N LYS A 202 7.29 -32.61 0.08
CA LYS A 202 7.68 -31.30 0.57
C LYS A 202 7.59 -30.29 -0.56
N LYS A 203 7.06 -29.10 -0.28
CA LYS A 203 6.95 -28.00 -1.24
C LYS A 203 7.32 -26.67 -0.61
N ASP A 204 8.05 -25.86 -1.37
CA ASP A 204 8.30 -24.47 -1.04
C ASP A 204 7.25 -23.61 -1.73
N LEU A 205 6.56 -22.79 -0.94
CA LEU A 205 5.42 -22.04 -1.41
C LEU A 205 5.71 -20.54 -1.38
N ILE A 206 5.31 -19.85 -2.44
CA ILE A 206 5.36 -18.38 -2.51
C ILE A 206 3.98 -17.82 -2.20
N ARG A 207 3.92 -16.73 -1.43
CA ARG A 207 2.66 -16.07 -1.13
C ARG A 207 2.15 -15.31 -2.35
N VAL A 208 0.89 -15.55 -2.69
CA VAL A 208 0.20 -14.92 -3.83
C VAL A 208 -0.73 -13.82 -3.36
N LYS A 209 -1.48 -14.04 -2.27
CA LYS A 209 -2.49 -13.10 -1.79
C LYS A 209 -2.75 -13.25 -0.29
N THR A 210 -2.95 -12.12 0.39
CA THR A 210 -3.34 -12.07 1.80
C THR A 210 -4.62 -11.25 1.95
N GLN A 211 -5.52 -11.72 2.81
CA GLN A 211 -6.74 -11.05 3.23
C GLN A 211 -6.94 -11.26 4.75
N PRO A 212 -7.78 -10.46 5.42
CA PRO A 212 -8.01 -10.57 6.87
C PRO A 212 -8.55 -11.91 7.37
N SER A 213 -9.01 -12.81 6.51
CA SER A 213 -9.46 -14.16 6.91
C SER A 213 -8.93 -15.26 5.99
N LYS A 214 -8.01 -14.94 5.08
CA LYS A 214 -7.56 -15.87 4.04
C LYS A 214 -6.15 -15.55 3.58
N ILE A 215 -5.35 -16.60 3.39
CA ILE A 215 -4.04 -16.51 2.72
C ILE A 215 -3.97 -17.53 1.61
N VAL A 216 -3.36 -17.13 0.49
CA VAL A 216 -3.17 -17.95 -0.71
C VAL A 216 -1.70 -18.03 -1.02
N PHE A 217 -1.23 -19.26 -1.21
CA PHE A 217 0.09 -19.59 -1.68
C PHE A 217 0.01 -20.33 -3.01
N ALA A 218 1.08 -20.24 -3.79
CA ALA A 218 1.33 -21.08 -4.95
C ALA A 218 2.65 -21.84 -4.74
N ASP A 219 2.76 -23.01 -5.38
CA ASP A 219 4.04 -23.71 -5.44
C ASP A 219 5.08 -22.87 -6.18
N LYS A 220 6.33 -22.94 -5.71
CA LYS A 220 7.43 -22.16 -6.28
C LYS A 220 7.81 -22.65 -7.68
N GLU A 221 7.67 -23.94 -7.95
CA GLU A 221 8.03 -24.59 -9.22
C GLU A 221 6.87 -24.59 -10.20
N ASP A 222 5.66 -24.92 -9.74
CA ASP A 222 4.43 -24.91 -10.55
C ASP A 222 3.36 -23.99 -9.96
N ARG A 223 3.25 -22.78 -10.52
CA ARG A 223 2.31 -21.77 -10.02
C ARG A 223 0.82 -22.12 -10.21
N SER A 224 0.50 -23.17 -10.98
CA SER A 224 -0.88 -23.67 -11.09
C SER A 224 -1.32 -24.42 -9.82
N LEU A 225 -0.36 -24.92 -9.04
CA LEU A 225 -0.59 -25.56 -7.76
C LEU A 225 -0.72 -24.51 -6.66
N THR A 226 -1.83 -24.54 -5.95
CA THR A 226 -2.21 -23.53 -4.97
C THR A 226 -2.65 -24.14 -3.65
N LEU A 227 -2.37 -23.39 -2.60
CA LEU A 227 -2.73 -23.71 -1.23
C LEU A 227 -3.44 -22.52 -0.61
N ILE A 228 -4.62 -22.76 -0.04
CA ILE A 228 -5.48 -21.73 0.53
C ILE A 228 -5.75 -22.07 1.99
N ILE A 229 -5.40 -21.17 2.90
CA ILE A 229 -5.75 -21.27 4.31
C ILE A 229 -6.78 -20.18 4.61
N THR A 230 -7.91 -20.57 5.18
CA THR A 230 -8.97 -19.67 5.64
C THR A 230 -9.06 -19.76 7.16
N LYS A 231 -9.15 -18.61 7.83
CA LYS A 231 -9.38 -18.49 9.26
C LYS A 231 -10.83 -18.09 9.51
N ASN A 232 -11.54 -18.87 10.31
CA ASN A 232 -12.85 -18.51 10.84
C ASN A 232 -12.81 -18.64 12.37
N SER A 233 -12.87 -17.50 13.07
CA SER A 233 -12.59 -17.40 14.50
C SER A 233 -11.21 -18.02 14.84
N ASN A 234 -11.17 -19.14 15.57
CA ASN A 234 -9.95 -19.87 15.94
C ASN A 234 -9.73 -21.17 15.15
N LYS A 235 -10.47 -21.37 14.05
CA LYS A 235 -10.33 -22.55 13.20
C LYS A 235 -9.61 -22.17 11.91
N TYR A 236 -8.57 -22.94 11.58
CA TYR A 236 -7.84 -22.83 10.33
C TYR A 236 -8.23 -23.99 9.42
N ILE A 237 -8.70 -23.66 8.22
CA ILE A 237 -9.11 -24.64 7.21
C ILE A 237 -8.23 -24.49 5.99
N LEU A 238 -7.68 -25.61 5.54
CA LEU A 238 -6.81 -25.74 4.39
C LEU A 238 -7.57 -26.37 3.21
N LYS A 239 -7.40 -25.78 2.03
CA LYS A 239 -7.74 -26.34 0.72
C LYS A 239 -6.51 -26.30 -0.16
N SER A 240 -6.25 -27.36 -0.92
CA SER A 240 -5.11 -27.39 -1.82
C SER A 240 -5.38 -28.28 -3.02
N ASN A 241 -5.26 -27.73 -4.22
CA ASN A 241 -5.46 -28.51 -5.44
C ASN A 241 -4.36 -29.56 -5.65
N PHE A 242 -3.15 -29.35 -5.12
CA PHE A 242 -2.10 -30.36 -5.21
C PHE A 242 -2.31 -31.49 -4.20
N ILE A 243 -2.87 -31.23 -3.02
CA ILE A 243 -3.25 -32.32 -2.10
C ILE A 243 -4.38 -33.13 -2.73
N ASP A 244 -5.34 -32.44 -3.37
CA ASP A 244 -6.43 -33.11 -4.09
C ASP A 244 -5.89 -34.04 -5.21
N GLN A 245 -4.83 -33.61 -5.91
CA GLN A 245 -4.16 -34.43 -6.93
C GLN A 245 -3.40 -35.62 -6.32
N LEU A 246 -2.74 -35.45 -5.17
CA LEU A 246 -1.97 -36.51 -4.50
C LEU A 246 -2.88 -37.57 -3.87
N VAL A 247 -3.91 -37.14 -3.17
CA VAL A 247 -4.83 -38.02 -2.42
C VAL A 247 -5.93 -38.55 -3.33
N GLY A 248 -6.18 -37.92 -4.48
CA GLY A 248 -7.20 -38.31 -5.45
C GLY A 248 -8.61 -37.86 -5.08
N THR A 249 -8.77 -37.06 -4.02
CA THR A 249 -10.06 -36.58 -3.52
C THR A 249 -9.98 -35.11 -3.16
N ARG A 250 -11.03 -34.35 -3.48
CA ARG A 250 -11.15 -32.94 -3.08
C ARG A 250 -11.65 -32.84 -1.65
N GLU A 251 -10.75 -32.56 -0.72
CA GLU A 251 -11.09 -32.48 0.70
C GLU A 251 -10.68 -31.13 1.31
N THR A 252 -11.12 -30.90 2.55
CA THR A 252 -10.70 -29.74 3.34
C THR A 252 -10.08 -30.23 4.64
N TYR A 253 -8.95 -29.65 5.00
CA TYR A 253 -8.16 -30.12 6.13
C TYR A 253 -8.24 -29.12 7.28
N LYS A 254 -8.47 -29.61 8.48
CA LYS A 254 -8.41 -28.77 9.69
C LYS A 254 -6.95 -28.64 10.11
N LEU A 255 -6.51 -27.41 10.33
CA LEU A 255 -5.20 -27.09 10.86
C LEU A 255 -5.32 -26.59 12.30
N LYS A 256 -4.40 -27.01 13.14
CA LYS A 256 -4.11 -26.43 14.45
C LYS A 256 -2.85 -25.58 14.32
N LYS A 257 -2.90 -24.35 14.80
CA LYS A 257 -1.70 -23.52 14.92
C LYS A 257 -0.93 -23.97 16.15
N ASP A 258 0.35 -24.26 15.96
CA ASP A 258 1.26 -24.61 17.05
C ASP A 258 1.57 -23.33 17.84
N LEU A 259 1.50 -23.41 19.17
CA LEU A 259 1.71 -22.28 20.08
C LEU A 259 3.19 -22.05 20.35
#